data_AF-A0A926CH77-F1
#
_entry.id   AF-A0A926CH77-F1
#
_cell.length_a   1.000
_cell.length_b   1.000
_cell.length_c   1.000
_cell.angle_alpha   90.00
_cell.angle_beta   90.00
_cell.angle_gamma   90.00
#
_symmetry.space_group_name_H-M   'P 1'
#
loop_
_entity.id
_entity.type
_entity.pdbx_description
1 polymer ?
#
loop_
_entity_poly.entity_id
_entity_poly.type
_entity_poly.pdbx_seq_one_letter_code
_entity_poly.pdbx_strand_id
1 'polypeptide(L)'
;MNTAPIGFPRELLSQPWSARISHFQAYMMAHPRLVKAREALLNAVHEVPPNFLILVLGPTGVGKTTLRAKIEQLLSAEMLPALEVDPGRLPVVSVECIAPESGSFGWRGHFRRLLLQMEEPLVDYKINRAAPVRTGEKIARFMPSEKAVGAEYQLAVERALAYRRPMAVLIDEAQHLARMGSGRRLSDQLDVVKSLANRTKTVHVLMGTYELLAFRNLSGQLSRRSVDIHFPRYRADAAEDRKAFRTILKSFEQQLPFSEPPDLVNEWEYLYERSIGCVGVLKDWLVRALVSASRRNASVLTREDLQTRALSVAQCAKMLSEAVEGESSLLESTEARSQLRTRLGLSPSESSLEVADMGRGARPLETDPSRQRPRNPGQRRPVRDPVGIPELVYANAERV
;
A
#
# COMPACT_ATOMS: atom_id res chain seq x y z
N MET A 1 -5.13 -12.65 26.07
CA MET A 1 -4.75 -13.36 24.83
C MET A 1 -5.41 -14.73 24.87
N ASN A 2 -6.51 -14.94 24.14
CA ASN A 2 -7.08 -16.28 24.00
C ASN A 2 -6.11 -17.11 23.17
N THR A 3 -5.42 -18.06 23.81
CA THR A 3 -4.68 -19.12 23.12
C THR A 3 -5.69 -19.90 22.31
N ALA A 4 -5.63 -19.81 20.98
CA ALA A 4 -6.42 -20.65 20.11
C ALA A 4 -6.21 -22.12 20.51
N PRO A 5 -7.27 -22.96 20.54
CA PRO A 5 -7.12 -24.37 20.86
C PRO A 5 -6.04 -25.01 19.98
N ILE A 6 -5.22 -25.85 20.60
CA ILE A 6 -4.14 -26.60 19.93
C ILE A 6 -4.82 -27.66 19.05
N GLY A 7 -5.23 -27.26 17.84
CA GLY A 7 -5.90 -28.10 16.86
C GLY A 7 -7.41 -27.89 16.76
N PHE A 8 -8.03 -28.63 15.84
CA PHE A 8 -9.46 -28.59 15.57
C PHE A 8 -10.26 -29.12 16.78
N PRO A 9 -11.30 -28.41 17.25
CA PRO A 9 -12.13 -28.87 18.36
C PRO A 9 -12.81 -30.21 18.05
N ARG A 10 -12.56 -31.24 18.86
CA ARG A 10 -13.07 -32.60 18.61
C ARG A 10 -14.59 -32.67 18.70
N GLU A 11 -15.20 -31.77 19.47
CA GLU A 11 -16.65 -31.64 19.62
C GLU A 11 -17.31 -31.23 18.29
N LEU A 12 -16.58 -30.53 17.41
CA LEU A 12 -17.08 -30.15 16.09
C LEU A 12 -17.00 -31.30 15.08
N LEU A 13 -16.28 -32.39 15.37
CA LEU A 13 -16.25 -33.58 14.50
C LEU A 13 -17.56 -34.37 14.52
N SER A 14 -18.46 -34.13 15.48
CA SER A 14 -19.83 -34.69 15.46
C SER A 14 -20.82 -33.78 14.75
N GLN A 15 -20.47 -32.52 14.51
CA GLN A 15 -21.33 -31.53 13.88
C GLN A 15 -21.40 -31.73 12.35
N PRO A 16 -22.41 -31.16 11.67
CA PRO A 16 -22.49 -31.15 10.21
C PRO A 16 -21.25 -30.52 9.56
N TRP A 17 -20.93 -30.95 8.33
CA TRP A 17 -19.81 -30.41 7.56
C TRP A 17 -19.84 -28.89 7.40
N SER A 18 -21.03 -28.28 7.33
CA SER A 18 -21.17 -26.82 7.27
C SER A 18 -20.51 -26.14 8.46
N ALA A 19 -20.77 -26.60 9.69
CA ALA A 19 -20.19 -26.04 10.90
C ALA A 19 -18.66 -26.24 10.94
N ARG A 20 -18.18 -27.41 10.50
CA ARG A 20 -16.74 -27.72 10.42
C ARG A 20 -16.01 -26.81 9.43
N ILE A 21 -16.58 -26.62 8.24
CA ILE A 21 -16.05 -25.73 7.21
C ILE A 21 -16.05 -24.29 7.70
N SER A 22 -17.13 -23.84 8.32
CA SER A 22 -17.22 -22.49 8.89
C SER A 22 -16.15 -22.24 9.97
N HIS A 23 -15.87 -23.23 10.82
CA HIS A 23 -14.79 -23.13 11.80
C HIS A 23 -13.42 -22.94 11.12
N PHE A 24 -13.09 -23.77 10.12
CA PHE A 24 -11.83 -23.64 9.38
C PHE A 24 -11.73 -22.33 8.57
N GLN A 25 -12.84 -21.86 8.00
CA GLN A 25 -12.91 -20.56 7.33
C GLN A 25 -12.64 -19.40 8.31
N ALA A 26 -13.20 -19.48 9.52
CA ALA A 26 -12.99 -18.49 10.58
C ALA A 26 -11.58 -18.55 11.18
N TYR A 27 -10.90 -19.69 11.11
CA TYR A 27 -9.55 -19.85 11.63
C TYR A 27 -8.57 -18.89 10.95
N MET A 28 -7.92 -18.04 11.74
CA MET A 28 -6.85 -17.15 11.29
C MET A 28 -5.62 -17.44 12.12
N MET A 29 -4.46 -17.51 11.45
CA MET A 29 -3.20 -17.77 12.14
C MET A 29 -2.26 -16.57 12.08
N ALA A 30 -1.61 -16.29 13.21
CA ALA A 30 -0.54 -15.32 13.28
C ALA A 30 0.74 -15.96 12.73
N HIS A 31 1.14 -15.57 11.53
CA HIS A 31 2.42 -15.98 10.95
C HIS A 31 3.41 -14.81 10.92
N PRO A 32 4.74 -15.06 10.87
CA PRO A 32 5.76 -14.01 11.05
C PRO A 32 5.56 -12.78 10.17
N ARG A 33 5.25 -12.95 8.87
CA ARG A 33 5.03 -11.84 7.94
C ARG A 33 3.78 -11.00 8.27
N LEU A 34 2.68 -11.64 8.72
CA LEU A 34 1.47 -10.93 9.12
C LEU A 34 1.69 -10.17 10.43
N VAL A 35 2.39 -10.77 11.39
CA VAL A 35 2.74 -10.11 12.67
C VAL A 35 3.59 -8.88 12.41
N LYS A 36 4.63 -9.00 11.57
CA LYS A 36 5.50 -7.88 11.19
C LYS A 36 4.73 -6.77 10.47
N ALA A 37 3.89 -7.12 9.50
CA ALA A 37 3.08 -6.14 8.77
C ALA A 37 2.05 -5.44 9.69
N ARG A 38 1.45 -6.18 10.62
CA ARG A 38 0.55 -5.65 11.64
C ARG A 38 1.24 -4.66 12.57
N GLU A 39 2.41 -5.00 13.08
CA GLU A 39 3.18 -4.11 13.96
C GLU A 39 3.64 -2.86 13.22
N ALA A 40 4.17 -3.01 12.01
CA ALA A 40 4.53 -1.87 11.17
C ALA A 40 3.35 -0.94 10.91
N LEU A 41 2.17 -1.48 10.60
CA LEU A 41 0.97 -0.70 10.33
C LEU A 41 0.42 -0.03 11.58
N LEU A 42 0.37 -0.74 12.70
CA LEU A 42 -0.07 -0.17 13.97
C LEU A 42 0.84 1.01 14.37
N ASN A 43 2.15 0.80 14.37
CA ASN A 43 3.12 1.86 14.69
C ASN A 43 2.98 3.04 13.73
N ALA A 44 2.87 2.79 12.42
CA ALA A 44 2.70 3.85 11.43
C ALA A 44 1.43 4.67 11.69
N VAL A 45 0.31 4.05 12.07
CA VAL A 45 -0.94 4.79 12.39
C VAL A 45 -0.75 5.76 13.57
N HIS A 46 0.07 5.41 14.56
CA HIS A 46 0.34 6.29 15.71
C HIS A 46 1.43 7.34 15.46
N GLU A 47 2.44 6.99 14.67
CA GLU A 47 3.63 7.83 14.47
C GLU A 47 3.44 8.90 13.40
N VAL A 48 2.64 8.61 12.35
CA VAL A 48 2.50 9.55 11.23
C VAL A 48 1.57 10.72 11.59
N PRO A 49 1.86 11.94 11.09
CA PRO A 49 0.99 13.07 11.31
C PRO A 49 -0.44 12.86 10.77
N PRO A 50 -1.46 13.48 11.40
CA PRO A 50 -2.84 13.42 10.94
C PRO A 50 -3.00 14.15 9.59
N ASN A 51 -3.01 13.36 8.51
CA ASN A 51 -3.14 13.70 7.07
C ASN A 51 -2.19 12.89 6.16
N PHE A 52 -1.40 11.98 6.73
CA PHE A 52 -0.53 11.08 5.96
C PHE A 52 -1.32 9.94 5.34
N LEU A 53 -0.76 9.41 4.24
CA LEU A 53 -1.20 8.16 3.64
C LEU A 53 -0.27 7.03 4.08
N ILE A 54 -0.83 5.86 4.37
CA ILE A 54 -0.05 4.64 4.60
C ILE A 54 -0.40 3.68 3.46
N LEU A 55 0.59 3.23 2.71
CA LEU A 55 0.42 2.30 1.59
C LEU A 55 0.84 0.91 2.03
N VAL A 56 -0.10 -0.04 2.08
CA VAL A 56 0.19 -1.44 2.39
C VAL A 56 0.18 -2.24 1.10
N LEU A 57 1.35 -2.74 0.72
CA LEU A 57 1.64 -3.29 -0.59
C LEU A 57 1.98 -4.77 -0.47
N GLY A 58 1.34 -5.62 -1.26
CA GLY A 58 1.66 -7.04 -1.29
C GLY A 58 0.89 -7.79 -2.36
N PRO A 59 1.29 -9.02 -2.71
CA PRO A 59 0.63 -9.79 -3.75
C PRO A 59 -0.80 -10.15 -3.35
N THR A 60 -1.62 -10.51 -4.35
CA THR A 60 -2.99 -10.98 -4.13
C THR A 60 -2.97 -12.25 -3.28
N GLY A 61 -3.85 -12.32 -2.29
CA GLY A 61 -3.96 -13.46 -1.39
C GLY A 61 -2.80 -13.63 -0.40
N VAL A 62 -1.98 -12.61 -0.13
CA VAL A 62 -0.96 -12.67 0.94
C VAL A 62 -1.57 -12.59 2.36
N GLY A 63 -2.77 -12.00 2.49
CA GLY A 63 -3.47 -11.81 3.76
C GLY A 63 -3.79 -10.35 4.14
N LYS A 64 -3.84 -9.42 3.17
CA LYS A 64 -4.13 -7.99 3.42
C LYS A 64 -5.49 -7.76 4.07
N THR A 65 -6.55 -8.43 3.61
CA THR A 65 -7.88 -8.33 4.23
C THR A 65 -7.89 -8.87 5.68
N THR A 66 -7.08 -9.90 5.96
CA THR A 66 -6.88 -10.41 7.34
C THR A 66 -6.13 -9.38 8.20
N LEU A 67 -5.12 -8.74 7.64
CA LEU A 67 -4.40 -7.64 8.29
C LEU A 67 -5.35 -6.47 8.61
N ARG A 68 -6.20 -6.07 7.67
CA ARG A 68 -7.24 -5.04 7.85
C ARG A 68 -8.14 -5.35 9.04
N ALA A 69 -8.77 -6.52 9.03
CA ALA A 69 -9.68 -6.94 10.10
C ALA A 69 -8.97 -6.96 11.46
N LYS A 70 -7.70 -7.37 11.50
CA LYS A 70 -6.95 -7.41 12.76
C LYS A 70 -6.59 -6.02 13.28
N ILE A 71 -6.22 -5.10 12.40
CA ILE A 71 -5.94 -3.70 12.75
C ILE A 71 -7.22 -3.02 13.23
N GLU A 72 -8.33 -3.20 12.53
CA GLU A 72 -9.65 -2.70 12.93
C GLU A 72 -10.02 -3.16 14.34
N GLN A 73 -9.84 -4.45 14.64
CA GLN A 73 -10.06 -5.00 15.99
C GLN A 73 -9.17 -4.32 17.05
N LEU A 74 -7.87 -4.16 16.76
CA LEU A 74 -6.90 -3.61 17.72
C LEU A 74 -7.14 -2.13 18.00
N LEU A 75 -7.32 -1.33 16.95
CA LEU A 75 -7.61 0.10 17.08
C LEU A 75 -8.97 0.34 17.76
N SER A 76 -9.96 -0.53 17.52
CA SER A 76 -11.25 -0.45 18.20
C SER A 76 -11.15 -0.77 19.69
N ALA A 77 -10.39 -1.81 20.05
CA ALA A 77 -10.15 -2.16 21.46
C ALA A 77 -9.38 -1.05 22.20
N GLU A 78 -8.41 -0.43 21.54
CA GLU A 78 -7.64 0.69 22.09
C GLU A 78 -8.52 1.93 22.31
N MET A 79 -9.41 2.23 21.37
CA MET A 79 -10.27 3.41 21.46
C MET A 79 -11.45 3.26 22.42
N LEU A 80 -11.69 2.09 22.99
CA LEU A 80 -12.86 1.81 23.83
C LEU A 80 -13.05 2.84 24.97
N PRO A 81 -12.01 3.24 25.75
CA PRO A 81 -12.18 4.24 26.81
C PRO A 81 -12.57 5.63 26.26
N ALA A 82 -12.09 5.99 25.06
CA ALA A 82 -12.44 7.26 24.44
C ALA A 82 -13.86 7.27 23.87
N LEU A 83 -14.37 6.11 23.44
CA LEU A 83 -15.74 5.93 22.96
C LEU A 83 -16.76 5.99 24.11
N GLU A 84 -16.38 5.56 25.32
CA GLU A 84 -17.23 5.70 26.51
C GLU A 84 -17.45 7.18 26.89
N VAL A 85 -16.44 8.03 26.68
CA VAL A 85 -16.51 9.47 26.96
C VAL A 85 -17.21 10.24 25.83
N ASP A 86 -16.92 9.92 24.57
CA ASP A 86 -17.54 10.53 23.39
C ASP A 86 -18.08 9.45 22.45
N PRO A 87 -19.35 9.01 22.66
CA PRO A 87 -20.01 8.04 21.79
C PRO A 87 -20.18 8.52 20.35
N GLY A 88 -19.97 9.82 20.10
CA GLY A 88 -19.97 10.38 18.76
C GLY A 88 -18.77 9.94 17.92
N ARG A 89 -17.69 9.44 18.53
CA ARG A 89 -16.50 9.02 17.81
C ARG A 89 -16.66 7.65 17.15
N LEU A 90 -15.85 7.40 16.12
CA LEU A 90 -15.65 6.07 15.54
C LEU A 90 -14.20 5.65 15.77
N PRO A 91 -13.91 4.36 16.01
CA PRO A 91 -12.53 3.91 16.13
C PRO A 91 -11.79 3.95 14.79
N VAL A 92 -12.41 3.33 13.79
CA VAL A 92 -11.90 3.12 12.45
C VAL A 92 -13.07 3.21 11.48
N VAL A 93 -12.82 3.70 10.27
CA VAL A 93 -13.77 3.57 9.16
C VAL A 93 -13.14 2.71 8.08
N SER A 94 -13.74 1.56 7.77
CA SER A 94 -13.18 0.62 6.81
C SER A 94 -14.08 0.46 5.59
N VAL A 95 -13.51 0.53 4.39
CA VAL A 95 -14.24 0.38 3.12
C VAL A 95 -13.41 -0.35 2.08
N GLU A 96 -14.07 -1.11 1.22
CA GLU A 96 -13.47 -1.73 0.05
C GLU A 96 -13.69 -0.85 -1.19
N CYS A 97 -12.64 -0.62 -1.97
CA CYS A 97 -12.75 0.00 -3.27
C CYS A 97 -13.31 -1.00 -4.28
N ILE A 98 -14.37 -0.62 -4.99
CA ILE A 98 -14.98 -1.45 -6.03
C ILE A 98 -14.37 -1.14 -7.39
N ALA A 99 -14.08 -2.19 -8.15
CA ALA A 99 -13.68 -2.10 -9.54
C ALA A 99 -14.75 -1.34 -10.37
N PRO A 100 -14.37 -0.34 -11.18
CA PRO A 100 -15.35 0.41 -11.97
C PRO A 100 -15.99 -0.46 -13.05
N GLU A 101 -17.31 -0.33 -13.23
CA GLU A 101 -18.06 -1.03 -14.28
C GLU A 101 -17.75 -0.51 -15.69
N SER A 102 -17.41 0.78 -15.82
CA SER A 102 -17.03 1.39 -17.10
C SER A 102 -15.92 2.43 -16.94
N GLY A 103 -14.69 2.05 -17.30
CA GLY A 103 -13.55 2.96 -17.44
C GLY A 103 -12.97 3.49 -16.13
N SER A 104 -13.63 4.42 -15.45
CA SER A 104 -13.06 5.21 -14.35
C SER A 104 -13.65 4.89 -12.98
N PHE A 105 -12.81 4.94 -11.94
CA PHE A 105 -13.24 4.79 -10.55
C PHE A 105 -14.39 5.73 -10.15
N GLY A 106 -15.43 5.15 -9.53
CA GLY A 106 -16.65 5.86 -9.13
C GLY A 106 -16.58 6.47 -7.75
N TRP A 107 -15.96 7.66 -7.60
CA TRP A 107 -15.86 8.38 -6.32
C TRP A 107 -17.18 8.57 -5.59
N ARG A 108 -18.28 8.84 -6.32
CA ARG A 108 -19.61 8.96 -5.72
C ARG A 108 -20.03 7.68 -4.98
N GLY A 109 -19.83 6.52 -5.61
CA GLY A 109 -20.14 5.23 -4.99
C GLY A 109 -19.24 4.95 -3.79
N HIS A 110 -17.96 5.27 -3.90
CA HIS A 110 -17.00 5.14 -2.79
C HIS A 110 -17.38 6.02 -1.59
N PHE A 111 -17.68 7.30 -1.80
CA PHE A 111 -18.11 8.20 -0.72
C PHE A 111 -19.44 7.77 -0.11
N ARG A 112 -20.40 7.32 -0.92
CA ARG A 112 -21.66 6.75 -0.40
C ARG A 112 -21.41 5.55 0.51
N ARG A 113 -20.49 4.65 0.14
CA ARG A 113 -20.10 3.49 0.96
C ARG A 113 -19.44 3.91 2.27
N LEU A 114 -18.55 4.91 2.25
CA LEU A 114 -17.97 5.46 3.47
C LEU A 114 -19.05 6.02 4.42
N LEU A 115 -20.03 6.77 3.90
CA LEU A 115 -21.14 7.27 4.73
C LEU A 115 -21.96 6.14 5.33
N LEU A 116 -22.26 5.08 4.56
CA LEU A 116 -22.98 3.91 5.06
C LEU A 116 -22.17 3.17 6.14
N GLN A 117 -20.85 3.06 5.98
CA GLN A 117 -19.96 2.46 6.98
C GLN A 117 -19.88 3.28 8.27
N MET A 118 -20.07 4.59 8.19
CA MET A 118 -20.16 5.47 9.37
C MET A 118 -21.57 5.56 9.96
N GLU A 119 -22.52 4.78 9.44
CA GLU A 119 -23.95 4.83 9.80
C GLU A 119 -24.53 6.26 9.72
N GLU A 120 -24.09 7.03 8.73
CA GLU A 120 -24.51 8.41 8.57
C GLU A 120 -26.01 8.48 8.23
N PRO A 121 -26.83 9.27 8.95
CA PRO A 121 -28.26 9.33 8.70
C PRO A 121 -28.57 10.00 7.35
N LEU A 122 -29.64 9.54 6.71
CA LEU A 122 -30.21 10.14 5.50
C LEU A 122 -29.21 10.24 4.34
N VAL A 123 -28.36 9.22 4.15
CA VAL A 123 -27.35 9.16 3.07
C VAL A 123 -27.94 9.49 1.70
N ASP A 124 -29.12 8.94 1.39
CA ASP A 124 -29.76 9.11 0.09
C ASP A 124 -30.51 10.46 -0.06
N TYR A 125 -30.52 11.28 1.00
CA TYR A 125 -31.17 12.60 1.05
C TYR A 125 -30.20 13.74 1.41
N LYS A 126 -28.88 13.54 1.25
CA LYS A 126 -27.90 14.62 1.48
C LYS A 126 -28.13 15.75 0.46
N ILE A 127 -28.04 16.99 0.93
CA ILE A 127 -28.24 18.20 0.12
C ILE A 127 -27.03 19.14 0.22
N ASN A 128 -26.59 19.72 -0.89
CA ASN A 128 -25.65 20.83 -0.84
C ASN A 128 -26.38 22.15 -0.59
N ARG A 129 -26.32 22.67 0.64
CA ARG A 129 -26.91 23.97 0.99
C ARG A 129 -26.31 25.17 0.24
N ALA A 130 -25.10 25.03 -0.29
CA ALA A 130 -24.44 26.08 -1.07
C ALA A 130 -24.75 26.01 -2.57
N ALA A 131 -25.42 24.95 -3.04
CA ALA A 131 -25.90 24.88 -4.40
C ALA A 131 -27.18 25.74 -4.54
N PRO A 132 -27.38 26.47 -5.64
CA PRO A 132 -28.56 27.30 -5.83
C PRO A 132 -29.82 26.43 -5.76
N VAL A 133 -30.68 26.73 -4.78
CA VAL A 133 -31.99 26.11 -4.61
C VAL A 133 -32.84 26.49 -5.82
N ARG A 134 -33.21 25.53 -6.67
CA ARG A 134 -34.22 25.76 -7.70
C ARG A 134 -35.59 25.82 -7.04
N THR A 135 -36.07 27.03 -6.78
CA THR A 135 -37.39 27.29 -6.19
C THR A 135 -38.48 27.10 -7.26
N GLY A 136 -39.32 26.06 -7.10
CA GLY A 136 -40.46 25.79 -7.98
C GLY A 136 -41.02 24.36 -7.82
N GLU A 137 -42.07 24.22 -7.01
CA GLU A 137 -43.11 23.16 -6.86
C GLU A 137 -42.79 21.65 -6.95
N LYS A 138 -41.54 21.25 -7.16
CA LYS A 138 -41.10 19.91 -6.77
C LYS A 138 -40.01 20.14 -5.77
N ILE A 139 -40.20 19.68 -4.52
CA ILE A 139 -39.06 19.30 -3.70
C ILE A 139 -38.31 18.31 -4.58
N ALA A 140 -37.29 18.80 -5.28
CA ALA A 140 -36.48 17.98 -6.14
C ALA A 140 -35.88 16.98 -5.16
N ARG A 141 -36.44 15.77 -5.10
CA ARG A 141 -35.68 14.61 -4.67
C ARG A 141 -34.51 14.63 -5.61
N PHE A 142 -33.42 15.20 -5.14
CA PHE A 142 -32.19 15.31 -5.88
C PHE A 142 -31.61 13.91 -5.84
N MET A 143 -32.21 13.01 -6.63
CA MET A 143 -31.50 11.84 -7.12
C MET A 143 -30.66 12.40 -8.26
N PRO A 144 -29.36 12.70 -8.04
CA PRO A 144 -28.54 13.16 -9.13
C PRO A 144 -28.40 11.97 -10.09
N SER A 145 -28.55 12.22 -11.39
CA SER A 145 -28.22 11.21 -12.42
C SER A 145 -26.83 10.63 -12.14
N GLU A 146 -26.57 9.38 -12.54
CA GLU A 146 -25.30 8.69 -12.27
C GLU A 146 -24.05 9.50 -12.67
N LYS A 147 -24.21 10.44 -13.60
CA LYS A 147 -23.16 11.29 -14.16
C LYS A 147 -22.99 12.65 -13.45
N ALA A 148 -23.85 13.01 -12.49
CA ALA A 148 -23.83 14.32 -11.83
C ALA A 148 -23.41 14.24 -10.34
N VAL A 149 -22.33 14.98 -10.05
CA VAL A 149 -21.89 15.61 -8.78
C VAL A 149 -21.79 14.70 -7.53
N GLY A 150 -20.66 13.99 -7.41
CA GLY A 150 -20.22 13.35 -6.15
C GLY A 150 -19.77 14.33 -5.05
N ALA A 151 -19.81 15.65 -5.29
CA ALA A 151 -19.32 16.66 -4.35
C ALA A 151 -20.15 16.72 -3.05
N GLU A 152 -21.43 16.39 -3.10
CA GLU A 152 -22.30 16.30 -1.92
C GLU A 152 -21.88 15.17 -0.98
N TYR A 153 -21.69 13.98 -1.55
CA TYR A 153 -21.19 12.82 -0.82
C TYR A 153 -19.78 13.09 -0.27
N GLN A 154 -18.92 13.72 -1.06
CA GLN A 154 -17.59 14.11 -0.61
C GLN A 154 -17.65 15.05 0.62
N LEU A 155 -18.44 16.12 0.54
CA LEU A 155 -18.59 17.07 1.64
C LEU A 155 -19.19 16.42 2.88
N ALA A 156 -20.15 15.52 2.70
CA ALA A 156 -20.75 14.76 3.79
C ALA A 156 -19.72 13.84 4.45
N VAL A 157 -18.90 13.12 3.67
CA VAL A 157 -17.81 12.27 4.20
C VAL A 157 -16.79 13.10 4.96
N GLU A 158 -16.39 14.25 4.40
CA GLU A 158 -15.44 15.16 5.06
C GLU A 158 -15.96 15.63 6.43
N ARG A 159 -17.22 16.03 6.50
CA ARG A 159 -17.86 16.45 7.76
C ARG A 159 -18.02 15.29 8.74
N ALA A 160 -18.45 14.13 8.26
CA ALA A 160 -18.61 12.94 9.07
C ALA A 160 -17.25 12.53 9.68
N LEU A 161 -16.20 12.40 8.87
CA LEU A 161 -14.86 12.06 9.37
C LEU A 161 -14.31 13.13 10.32
N ALA A 162 -14.48 14.41 10.01
CA ALA A 162 -14.02 15.50 10.88
C ALA A 162 -14.74 15.52 12.24
N TYR A 163 -16.01 15.12 12.32
CA TYR A 163 -16.78 15.05 13.56
C TYR A 163 -16.52 13.75 14.33
N ARG A 164 -16.57 12.61 13.62
CA ARG A 164 -16.41 11.25 14.17
C ARG A 164 -14.96 10.93 14.56
N ARG A 165 -13.98 11.64 14.00
CA ARG A 165 -12.55 11.60 14.38
C ARG A 165 -11.99 10.17 14.58
N PRO A 166 -12.09 9.29 13.57
CA PRO A 166 -11.46 7.98 13.63
C PRO A 166 -9.94 8.08 13.62
N MET A 167 -9.25 7.09 14.20
CA MET A 167 -7.79 7.03 14.14
C MET A 167 -7.30 6.80 12.72
N ALA A 168 -8.02 5.98 11.96
CA ALA A 168 -7.69 5.69 10.58
C ALA A 168 -8.93 5.42 9.71
N VAL A 169 -8.81 5.76 8.44
CA VAL A 169 -9.69 5.28 7.37
C VAL A 169 -8.95 4.17 6.62
N LEU A 170 -9.46 2.94 6.67
CA LEU A 170 -8.88 1.79 5.98
C LEU A 170 -9.59 1.59 4.63
N ILE A 171 -8.82 1.56 3.55
CA ILE A 171 -9.31 1.38 2.19
C ILE A 171 -8.68 0.10 1.63
N ASP A 172 -9.48 -0.95 1.50
CA ASP A 172 -9.07 -2.24 0.91
C ASP A 172 -9.24 -2.24 -0.62
N GLU A 173 -8.52 -3.12 -1.31
CA GLU A 173 -8.51 -3.22 -2.77
C GLU A 173 -8.25 -1.87 -3.48
N ALA A 174 -7.40 -1.04 -2.86
CA ALA A 174 -7.16 0.34 -3.29
C ALA A 174 -6.54 0.44 -4.69
N GLN A 175 -6.00 -0.65 -5.27
CA GLN A 175 -5.53 -0.65 -6.66
C GLN A 175 -6.65 -0.32 -7.66
N HIS A 176 -7.92 -0.50 -7.30
CA HIS A 176 -9.03 -0.06 -8.15
C HIS A 176 -9.09 1.45 -8.33
N LEU A 177 -8.49 2.25 -7.42
CA LEU A 177 -8.29 3.68 -7.62
C LEU A 177 -7.40 3.98 -8.84
N ALA A 178 -6.54 3.02 -9.23
CA ALA A 178 -5.66 3.15 -10.38
C ALA A 178 -6.33 2.80 -11.71
N ARG A 179 -7.57 2.27 -11.69
CA ARG A 179 -8.33 1.94 -12.91
C ARG A 179 -8.99 3.20 -13.48
N MET A 180 -8.65 3.51 -14.73
CA MET A 180 -9.06 4.74 -15.39
C MET A 180 -9.52 4.50 -16.83
N GLY A 181 -10.52 5.26 -17.26
CA GLY A 181 -10.82 5.44 -18.68
C GLY A 181 -9.75 6.31 -19.33
N SER A 182 -9.47 6.08 -20.62
CA SER A 182 -8.42 6.79 -21.36
C SER A 182 -8.63 8.32 -21.26
N GLY A 183 -7.69 9.03 -20.62
CA GLY A 183 -7.60 10.49 -20.69
C GLY A 183 -7.58 11.27 -19.36
N ARG A 184 -8.00 10.70 -18.22
CA ARG A 184 -7.74 11.35 -16.91
C ARG A 184 -6.35 10.95 -16.38
N ARG A 185 -5.71 11.78 -15.56
CA ARG A 185 -4.39 11.47 -14.98
C ARG A 185 -4.56 10.72 -13.66
N LEU A 186 -3.78 9.66 -13.45
CA LEU A 186 -3.72 8.87 -12.21
C LEU A 186 -3.44 9.75 -10.97
N SER A 187 -2.76 10.88 -11.17
CA SER A 187 -2.58 11.94 -10.18
C SER A 187 -3.90 12.49 -9.63
N ASP A 188 -4.92 12.65 -10.47
CA ASP A 188 -6.18 13.29 -10.08
C ASP A 188 -6.95 12.43 -9.07
N GLN A 189 -6.88 11.10 -9.22
CA GLN A 189 -7.50 10.16 -8.29
C GLN A 189 -6.83 10.24 -6.91
N LEU A 190 -5.51 10.33 -6.89
CA LEU A 190 -4.76 10.50 -5.64
C LEU A 190 -5.02 11.83 -4.98
N ASP A 191 -5.15 12.90 -5.75
CA ASP A 191 -5.38 14.23 -5.20
C ASP A 191 -6.73 14.31 -4.46
N VAL A 192 -7.72 13.50 -4.85
CA VAL A 192 -8.96 13.33 -4.08
C VAL A 192 -8.69 12.71 -2.71
N VAL A 193 -7.95 11.59 -2.62
CA VAL A 193 -7.60 10.95 -1.33
C VAL A 193 -6.78 11.90 -0.45
N LYS A 194 -5.80 12.60 -1.04
CA LYS A 194 -4.97 13.58 -0.32
C LYS A 194 -5.82 14.73 0.21
N SER A 195 -6.73 15.26 -0.62
CA SER A 195 -7.63 16.33 -0.21
C SER A 195 -8.48 15.87 0.97
N LEU A 196 -9.03 14.65 0.90
CA LEU A 196 -9.80 14.07 1.98
C LEU A 196 -8.98 13.94 3.28
N ALA A 197 -7.77 13.35 3.22
CA ALA A 197 -6.88 13.21 4.37
C ALA A 197 -6.49 14.57 4.98
N ASN A 198 -6.18 15.57 4.15
CA ASN A 198 -5.81 16.91 4.61
C ASN A 198 -6.96 17.66 5.27
N ARG A 199 -8.19 17.52 4.75
CA ARG A 199 -9.38 18.22 5.24
C ARG A 199 -9.96 17.58 6.50
N THR A 200 -9.86 16.26 6.60
CA THR A 200 -10.36 15.49 7.75
C THR A 200 -9.35 15.38 8.89
N LYS A 201 -8.06 15.62 8.60
CA LYS A 201 -6.95 15.39 9.53
C LYS A 201 -6.94 13.95 10.04
N THR A 202 -7.20 13.01 9.13
CA THR A 202 -7.27 11.58 9.44
C THR A 202 -6.25 10.82 8.61
N VAL A 203 -5.58 9.85 9.23
CA VAL A 203 -4.68 8.93 8.54
C VAL A 203 -5.49 8.03 7.61
N HIS A 204 -5.07 7.90 6.35
CA HIS A 204 -5.73 7.03 5.37
C HIS A 204 -4.78 5.88 5.00
N VAL A 205 -5.21 4.65 5.23
CA VAL A 205 -4.46 3.44 4.93
C VAL A 205 -5.00 2.83 3.64
N LEU A 206 -4.21 2.85 2.57
CA LEU A 206 -4.53 2.24 1.29
C LEU A 206 -3.87 0.85 1.23
N MET A 207 -4.68 -0.21 1.25
CA MET A 207 -4.23 -1.60 1.11
C MET A 207 -4.52 -2.10 -0.30
N GLY A 208 -3.54 -2.72 -0.95
CA GLY A 208 -3.75 -3.23 -2.29
C GLY A 208 -2.59 -4.02 -2.86
N THR A 209 -2.68 -4.33 -4.14
CA THR A 209 -1.61 -5.01 -4.88
C THR A 209 -0.46 -4.06 -5.19
N TYR A 210 0.61 -4.58 -5.79
CA TYR A 210 1.73 -3.77 -6.24
C TYR A 210 1.37 -2.76 -7.34
N GLU A 211 0.17 -2.82 -7.93
CA GLU A 211 -0.34 -1.76 -8.81
C GLU A 211 -0.39 -0.40 -8.08
N LEU A 212 -0.53 -0.38 -6.75
CA LEU A 212 -0.45 0.84 -5.94
C LEU A 212 0.92 1.52 -5.99
N LEU A 213 2.00 0.83 -6.40
CA LEU A 213 3.32 1.46 -6.56
C LEU A 213 3.32 2.55 -7.62
N ALA A 214 2.40 2.48 -8.59
CA ALA A 214 2.20 3.57 -9.53
C ALA A 214 1.91 4.88 -8.79
N PHE A 215 1.24 4.84 -7.64
CA PHE A 215 0.94 6.03 -6.85
C PHE A 215 2.16 6.67 -6.19
N ARG A 216 3.13 5.86 -5.75
CA ARG A 216 4.38 6.33 -5.11
C ARG A 216 5.16 7.30 -6.00
N ASN A 217 5.17 7.03 -7.31
CA ASN A 217 6.05 7.70 -8.28
C ASN A 217 5.42 8.91 -9.00
N LEU A 218 4.14 9.24 -8.75
CA LEU A 218 3.42 10.27 -9.51
C LEU A 218 3.63 11.69 -8.99
N SER A 219 4.04 11.89 -7.74
CA SER A 219 4.22 13.21 -7.16
C SER A 219 5.18 13.17 -5.99
N GLY A 220 6.27 13.95 -6.06
CA GLY A 220 7.19 14.09 -4.93
C GLY A 220 6.53 14.67 -3.66
N GLN A 221 5.38 15.35 -3.80
CA GLN A 221 4.58 15.79 -2.65
C GLN A 221 3.91 14.61 -1.93
N LEU A 222 3.52 13.57 -2.67
CA LEU A 222 2.96 12.35 -2.10
C LEU A 222 4.05 11.53 -1.43
N SER A 223 5.21 11.37 -2.08
CA SER A 223 6.34 10.61 -1.54
C SER A 223 6.82 11.13 -0.18
N ARG A 224 6.65 12.42 0.12
CA ARG A 224 6.97 13.02 1.44
C ARG A 224 5.91 12.74 2.52
N ARG A 225 4.66 12.47 2.13
CA ARG A 225 3.50 12.31 3.03
C ARG A 225 2.90 10.92 2.95
N SER A 226 3.68 9.95 2.52
CA SER A 226 3.30 8.54 2.45
C SER A 226 4.33 7.67 3.16
N VAL A 227 3.87 6.63 3.84
CA VAL A 227 4.71 5.55 4.37
C VAL A 227 4.35 4.25 3.67
N ASP A 228 5.35 3.52 3.20
CA ASP A 228 5.17 2.25 2.51
C ASP A 228 5.38 1.09 3.49
N ILE A 229 4.44 0.16 3.53
CA ILE A 229 4.50 -1.06 4.32
C ILE A 229 4.41 -2.23 3.36
N HIS A 230 5.51 -2.97 3.24
CA HIS A 230 5.58 -4.15 2.39
C HIS A 230 5.12 -5.40 3.14
N PHE A 231 4.11 -6.08 2.60
CA PHE A 231 3.63 -7.38 3.03
C PHE A 231 3.95 -8.45 1.96
N PRO A 232 5.18 -9.00 1.97
CA PRO A 232 5.64 -9.96 0.96
C PRO A 232 5.10 -11.38 1.18
N ARG A 233 5.16 -12.18 0.12
CA ARG A 233 4.99 -13.64 0.17
C ARG A 233 6.20 -14.31 0.82
N TYR A 234 6.06 -15.58 1.19
CA TYR A 234 7.21 -16.41 1.57
C TYR A 234 7.96 -16.88 0.33
N ARG A 235 9.29 -16.89 0.38
CA ARG A 235 10.13 -17.34 -0.74
C ARG A 235 10.77 -18.70 -0.46
N ALA A 236 10.72 -19.59 -1.43
CA ALA A 236 11.36 -20.91 -1.32
C ALA A 236 12.88 -20.85 -1.35
N ASP A 237 13.51 -19.79 -1.86
CA ASP A 237 14.98 -19.66 -1.87
C ASP A 237 15.56 -19.23 -0.51
N ALA A 238 14.75 -18.58 0.34
CA ALA A 238 15.14 -18.20 1.70
C ALA A 238 14.85 -19.32 2.72
N ALA A 239 15.88 -19.76 3.46
CA ALA A 239 15.76 -20.87 4.42
C ALA A 239 14.76 -20.59 5.55
N GLU A 240 14.77 -19.36 6.09
CA GLU A 240 13.83 -18.93 7.13
C GLU A 240 12.38 -18.92 6.63
N ASP A 241 12.16 -18.48 5.39
CA ASP A 241 10.82 -18.47 4.79
C ASP A 241 10.31 -19.89 4.54
N ARG A 242 11.17 -20.82 4.09
CA ARG A 242 10.81 -22.25 3.99
C ARG A 242 10.36 -22.82 5.32
N LYS A 243 11.12 -22.55 6.39
CA LYS A 243 10.80 -23.02 7.76
C LYS A 243 9.48 -22.43 8.26
N ALA A 244 9.28 -21.13 8.06
CA ALA A 244 8.04 -20.45 8.42
C ALA A 244 6.84 -21.02 7.63
N PHE A 245 6.99 -21.25 6.33
CA PHE A 245 5.93 -21.81 5.49
C PHE A 245 5.54 -23.23 5.90
N ARG A 246 6.51 -24.11 6.21
CA ARG A 246 6.20 -25.45 6.76
C ARG A 246 5.48 -25.38 8.11
N THR A 247 5.81 -24.40 8.94
CA THR A 247 5.10 -24.16 10.20
C THR A 247 3.64 -23.75 9.95
N ILE A 248 3.41 -22.91 8.93
CA ILE A 248 2.07 -22.52 8.47
C ILE A 248 1.25 -23.73 8.01
N LEU A 249 1.86 -24.61 7.21
CA LEU A 249 1.22 -25.85 6.78
C LEU A 249 0.82 -26.72 7.97
N LYS A 250 1.74 -26.91 8.93
CA LYS A 250 1.45 -27.67 10.16
C LYS A 250 0.30 -27.06 10.96
N SER A 251 0.21 -25.73 11.05
CA SER A 251 -0.90 -25.08 11.74
C SER A 251 -2.23 -25.27 11.02
N PHE A 252 -2.26 -25.22 9.68
CA PHE A 252 -3.48 -25.52 8.93
C PHE A 252 -3.89 -26.98 9.05
N GLU A 253 -2.93 -27.90 8.94
CA GLU A 253 -3.12 -29.34 9.12
C GLU A 253 -3.83 -29.67 10.44
N GLN A 254 -3.37 -29.08 11.54
CA GLN A 254 -3.96 -29.26 12.87
C GLN A 254 -5.40 -28.75 12.98
N GLN A 255 -5.81 -27.81 12.11
CA GLN A 255 -7.11 -27.16 12.15
C GLN A 255 -8.09 -27.71 11.12
N LEU A 256 -7.64 -28.62 10.25
CA LEU A 256 -8.52 -29.28 9.31
C LEU A 256 -9.46 -30.24 10.05
N PRO A 257 -10.75 -30.30 9.68
CA PRO A 257 -11.76 -31.02 10.43
C PRO A 257 -11.84 -32.51 10.05
N PHE A 258 -10.70 -33.18 10.05
CA PHE A 258 -10.57 -34.61 9.76
C PHE A 258 -10.20 -35.38 11.03
N SER A 259 -10.62 -36.65 11.10
CA SER A 259 -10.27 -37.52 12.23
C SER A 259 -8.77 -37.82 12.27
N GLU A 260 -8.18 -37.95 11.08
CA GLU A 260 -6.73 -38.07 10.88
C GLU A 260 -6.24 -36.86 10.09
N PRO A 261 -5.28 -36.07 10.62
CA PRO A 261 -4.77 -34.89 9.94
C PRO A 261 -3.99 -35.31 8.68
N PRO A 262 -4.21 -34.65 7.54
CA PRO A 262 -3.44 -34.92 6.33
C PRO A 262 -2.02 -34.40 6.48
N ASP A 263 -1.03 -35.09 5.93
CA ASP A 263 0.36 -34.66 6.02
C ASP A 263 0.67 -33.55 4.99
N LEU A 264 0.33 -32.31 5.34
CA LEU A 264 0.57 -31.16 4.47
C LEU A 264 2.05 -30.78 4.44
N VAL A 265 2.78 -31.08 5.50
CA VAL A 265 4.20 -30.72 5.64
C VAL A 265 5.07 -31.50 4.66
N ASN A 266 4.77 -32.78 4.42
CA ASN A 266 5.51 -33.56 3.43
C ASN A 266 5.24 -33.11 1.99
N GLU A 267 4.05 -32.61 1.69
CA GLU A 267 3.68 -32.07 0.36
C GLU A 267 3.99 -30.56 0.21
N TRP A 268 4.87 -30.00 1.06
CA TRP A 268 5.08 -28.55 1.12
C TRP A 268 5.51 -27.92 -0.21
N GLU A 269 6.27 -28.63 -1.06
CA GLU A 269 6.73 -28.12 -2.36
C GLU A 269 5.54 -27.90 -3.31
N TYR A 270 4.64 -28.88 -3.37
CA TYR A 270 3.43 -28.79 -4.18
C TYR A 270 2.49 -27.69 -3.67
N LEU A 271 2.33 -27.62 -2.35
CA LEU A 271 1.49 -26.60 -1.72
C LEU A 271 2.08 -25.19 -1.90
N TYR A 272 3.41 -25.07 -1.84
CA TYR A 272 4.13 -23.83 -2.13
C TYR A 272 4.00 -23.43 -3.60
N GLU A 273 4.25 -24.35 -4.54
CA GLU A 273 4.16 -24.13 -5.99
C GLU A 273 2.82 -23.49 -6.38
N ARG A 274 1.73 -24.08 -5.89
CA ARG A 274 0.36 -23.67 -6.26
C ARG A 274 -0.17 -22.48 -5.47
N SER A 275 0.49 -22.09 -4.39
CA SER A 275 0.17 -20.90 -3.61
C SER A 275 1.13 -19.74 -3.82
N ILE A 276 2.25 -19.95 -4.53
CA ILE A 276 3.37 -19.03 -4.73
C ILE A 276 3.95 -18.44 -3.43
N GLY A 277 3.73 -19.11 -2.29
CA GLY A 277 4.10 -18.62 -0.96
C GLY A 277 3.12 -17.62 -0.33
N CYS A 278 1.94 -17.40 -0.94
CA CYS A 278 0.87 -16.56 -0.42
C CYS A 278 -0.08 -17.38 0.47
N VAL A 279 -0.15 -17.03 1.76
CA VAL A 279 -0.89 -17.79 2.78
C VAL A 279 -2.40 -17.77 2.56
N GLY A 280 -2.96 -16.64 2.11
CA GLY A 280 -4.39 -16.54 1.78
C GLY A 280 -4.77 -17.41 0.58
N VAL A 281 -3.94 -17.45 -0.47
CA VAL A 281 -4.15 -18.36 -1.62
C VAL A 281 -4.18 -19.82 -1.17
N LEU A 282 -3.21 -20.20 -0.32
CA LEU A 282 -3.15 -21.52 0.28
C LEU A 282 -4.41 -21.82 1.11
N LYS A 283 -4.84 -20.90 1.98
CA LYS A 283 -6.04 -21.07 2.81
C LYS A 283 -7.29 -21.25 1.95
N ASP A 284 -7.50 -20.39 0.96
CA ASP A 284 -8.67 -20.47 0.06
C ASP A 284 -8.68 -21.77 -0.74
N TRP A 285 -7.50 -22.26 -1.11
CA TRP A 285 -7.36 -23.56 -1.77
C TRP A 285 -7.72 -24.71 -0.82
N LEU A 286 -7.19 -24.72 0.42
CA LEU A 286 -7.53 -25.73 1.42
C LEU A 286 -9.03 -25.74 1.75
N VAL A 287 -9.68 -24.57 1.85
CA VAL A 287 -11.13 -24.47 2.02
C VAL A 287 -11.88 -25.11 0.84
N ARG A 288 -11.44 -24.85 -0.40
CA ARG A 288 -12.04 -25.46 -1.61
C ARG A 288 -11.84 -26.97 -1.65
N ALA A 289 -10.66 -27.46 -1.26
CA ALA A 289 -10.38 -28.88 -1.16
C ALA A 289 -11.24 -29.55 -0.08
N LEU A 290 -11.43 -28.88 1.06
CA LEU A 290 -12.28 -29.32 2.15
C LEU A 290 -13.76 -29.45 1.73
N VAL A 291 -14.29 -28.48 0.99
CA VAL A 291 -15.65 -28.54 0.42
C VAL A 291 -15.78 -29.71 -0.58
N SER A 292 -14.70 -30.08 -1.26
CA SER A 292 -14.68 -31.25 -2.15
C SER A 292 -14.74 -32.55 -1.35
N ALA A 293 -13.94 -32.65 -0.29
CA ALA A 293 -13.90 -33.79 0.62
C ALA A 293 -15.24 -34.00 1.36
N SER A 294 -15.90 -32.91 1.76
CA SER A 294 -17.18 -32.97 2.47
C SER A 294 -18.30 -33.57 1.62
N ARG A 295 -18.29 -33.35 0.30
CA ARG A 295 -19.30 -33.90 -0.63
C ARG A 295 -19.26 -35.42 -0.73
N ARG A 296 -18.09 -36.02 -0.48
CA ARG A 296 -17.89 -37.47 -0.46
C ARG A 296 -17.94 -38.04 0.96
N ASN A 297 -18.21 -37.19 1.96
CA ASN A 297 -18.17 -37.54 3.38
C ASN A 297 -16.85 -38.21 3.81
N ALA A 298 -15.73 -37.76 3.24
CA ALA A 298 -14.43 -38.38 3.44
C ALA A 298 -13.87 -38.12 4.85
N SER A 299 -13.20 -39.11 5.43
CA SER A 299 -12.54 -39.00 6.73
C SER A 299 -11.16 -38.34 6.67
N VAL A 300 -10.57 -38.21 5.47
CA VAL A 300 -9.21 -37.70 5.21
C VAL A 300 -9.20 -36.84 3.93
N LEU A 301 -8.31 -35.85 3.88
CA LEU A 301 -8.02 -35.08 2.67
C LEU A 301 -7.00 -35.82 1.82
N THR A 302 -7.34 -36.13 0.56
CA THR A 302 -6.41 -36.82 -0.34
C THR A 302 -5.60 -35.83 -1.19
N ARG A 303 -4.50 -36.32 -1.79
CA ARG A 303 -3.74 -35.55 -2.77
C ARG A 303 -4.56 -35.18 -4.01
N GLU A 304 -5.49 -36.05 -4.42
CA GLU A 304 -6.39 -35.79 -5.53
C GLU A 304 -7.34 -34.60 -5.27
N ASP A 305 -7.80 -34.43 -4.02
CA ASP A 305 -8.59 -33.25 -3.63
C ASP A 305 -7.82 -31.95 -3.77
N LEU A 306 -6.56 -31.96 -3.36
CA LEU A 306 -5.66 -30.83 -3.52
C LEU A 306 -5.47 -30.54 -5.01
N GLN A 307 -5.14 -31.56 -5.81
CA GLN A 307 -4.89 -31.42 -7.25
C GLN A 307 -6.10 -30.86 -8.01
N THR A 308 -7.29 -31.38 -7.73
CA THR A 308 -8.54 -30.98 -8.42
C THR A 308 -8.91 -29.52 -8.13
N ARG A 309 -8.49 -28.98 -6.99
CA ARG A 309 -8.81 -27.62 -6.55
C ARG A 309 -7.64 -26.64 -6.65
N ALA A 310 -6.49 -27.10 -7.12
CA ALA A 310 -5.31 -26.28 -7.30
C ALA A 310 -5.51 -25.24 -8.39
N LEU A 311 -4.86 -24.09 -8.25
CA LEU A 311 -4.76 -23.13 -9.35
C LEU A 311 -3.95 -23.73 -10.50
N SER A 312 -4.31 -23.35 -11.72
CA SER A 312 -3.57 -23.78 -12.90
C SER A 312 -2.16 -23.19 -12.91
N VAL A 313 -1.23 -23.86 -13.59
CA VAL A 313 0.16 -23.37 -13.71
C VAL A 313 0.17 -21.95 -14.31
N ALA A 314 -0.68 -21.69 -15.30
CA ALA A 314 -0.79 -20.38 -15.93
C ALA A 314 -1.26 -19.29 -14.95
N GLN A 315 -2.22 -19.60 -14.08
CA GLN A 315 -2.67 -18.67 -13.03
C GLN A 315 -1.55 -18.40 -12.03
N CYS A 316 -0.87 -19.43 -11.54
CA CYS A 316 0.26 -19.29 -10.61
C CYS A 316 1.40 -18.48 -11.24
N ALA A 317 1.74 -18.74 -12.51
CA ALA A 317 2.79 -18.02 -13.23
C ALA A 317 2.46 -16.53 -13.39
N LYS A 318 1.21 -16.20 -13.70
CA LYS A 318 0.75 -14.80 -13.79
C LYS A 318 0.85 -14.09 -12.44
N MET A 319 0.35 -14.72 -11.37
CA MET A 319 0.44 -14.17 -10.01
C MET A 319 1.90 -14.01 -9.54
N LEU A 320 2.77 -14.96 -9.88
CA LEU A 320 4.19 -14.90 -9.56
C LEU A 320 4.90 -13.76 -10.30
N SER A 321 4.60 -13.57 -11.59
CA SER A 321 5.15 -12.47 -12.39
C SER A 321 4.82 -11.11 -11.77
N GLU A 322 3.56 -10.89 -11.41
CA GLU A 322 3.10 -9.65 -10.75
C GLU A 322 3.76 -9.46 -9.39
N ALA A 323 3.94 -10.55 -8.63
CA ALA A 323 4.61 -10.50 -7.33
C ALA A 323 6.09 -10.13 -7.47
N VAL A 324 6.81 -10.77 -8.38
CA VAL A 324 8.25 -10.53 -8.61
C VAL A 324 8.50 -9.13 -9.14
N GLU A 325 7.69 -8.64 -10.08
CA GLU A 325 7.80 -7.29 -10.63
C GLU A 325 7.59 -6.24 -9.53
N GLY A 326 6.56 -6.43 -8.70
CA GLY A 326 6.28 -5.54 -7.57
C GLY A 326 7.32 -5.58 -6.46
N GLU A 327 7.82 -6.77 -6.12
CA GLU A 327 8.91 -6.97 -5.14
C GLU A 327 10.20 -6.27 -5.62
N SER A 328 10.54 -6.41 -6.90
CA SER A 328 11.71 -5.76 -7.51
C SER A 328 11.57 -4.23 -7.48
N SER A 329 10.38 -3.70 -7.76
CA SER A 329 10.10 -2.26 -7.78
C SER A 329 10.20 -1.58 -6.40
N LEU A 330 10.12 -2.35 -5.32
CA LEU A 330 10.30 -1.88 -3.94
C LEU A 330 11.76 -1.87 -3.49
N LEU A 331 12.63 -2.65 -4.13
CA LEU A 331 14.05 -2.67 -3.82
C LEU A 331 14.73 -1.43 -4.39
N GLU A 332 15.48 -0.71 -3.56
CA GLU A 332 16.38 0.33 -4.04
C GLU A 332 17.59 -0.31 -4.71
N SER A 333 17.71 -0.17 -6.03
CA SER A 333 18.88 -0.67 -6.73
C SER A 333 20.10 0.21 -6.44
N THR A 334 21.27 -0.41 -6.37
CA THR A 334 22.56 0.27 -6.23
C THR A 334 22.76 1.31 -7.33
N GLU A 335 22.29 1.01 -8.54
CA GLU A 335 22.34 1.88 -9.70
C GLU A 335 21.42 3.08 -9.53
N ALA A 336 20.18 2.88 -9.07
CA ALA A 336 19.23 3.97 -8.83
C ALA A 336 19.75 4.92 -7.74
N ARG A 337 20.32 4.38 -6.67
CA ARG A 337 20.96 5.17 -5.61
C ARG A 337 22.17 5.95 -6.14
N SER A 338 23.04 5.31 -6.91
CA SER A 338 24.20 5.94 -7.54
C SER A 338 23.80 7.06 -8.51
N GLN A 339 22.76 6.85 -9.32
CA GLN A 339 22.20 7.86 -10.22
C GLN A 339 21.60 9.05 -9.45
N LEU A 340 20.85 8.78 -8.37
CA LEU A 340 20.32 9.85 -7.51
C LEU A 340 21.45 10.67 -6.91
N ARG A 341 22.47 10.02 -6.34
CA ARG A 341 23.66 10.68 -5.78
C ARG A 341 24.34 11.56 -6.82
N THR A 342 24.56 11.02 -8.02
CA THR A 342 25.14 11.78 -9.14
C THR A 342 24.29 13.01 -9.50
N ARG A 343 22.97 12.87 -9.57
CA ARG A 343 22.04 14.00 -9.85
C ARG A 343 22.03 15.04 -8.74
N LEU A 344 22.31 14.64 -7.50
CA LEU A 344 22.46 15.52 -6.34
C LEU A 344 23.87 16.14 -6.25
N GLY A 345 24.79 15.82 -7.17
CA GLY A 345 26.16 16.29 -7.15
C GLY A 345 27.07 15.57 -6.14
N LEU A 346 26.66 14.39 -5.66
CA LEU A 346 27.41 13.55 -4.72
C LEU A 346 28.17 12.43 -5.46
N SER A 347 29.20 11.87 -4.82
CA SER A 347 29.95 10.72 -5.34
C SER A 347 29.03 9.51 -5.54
N PRO A 348 29.12 8.77 -6.66
CA PRO A 348 28.26 7.61 -6.94
C PRO A 348 28.47 6.43 -5.97
N SER A 349 29.66 6.31 -5.39
CA SER A 349 29.99 5.36 -4.31
C SER A 349 30.12 6.07 -2.95
N GLU A 350 29.72 5.39 -1.87
CA GLU A 350 29.98 5.87 -0.50
C GLU A 350 31.44 5.69 -0.06
N SER A 351 32.25 5.01 -0.85
CA SER A 351 33.67 4.80 -0.59
C SER A 351 34.55 5.85 -1.29
N SER A 352 34.95 6.90 -0.55
CA SER A 352 36.29 7.54 -0.55
C SER A 352 36.30 8.93 0.10
N LEU A 353 35.88 9.04 1.37
CA LEU A 353 36.17 10.23 2.20
C LEU A 353 36.83 9.90 3.55
N GLU A 354 37.27 8.66 3.76
CA GLU A 354 38.07 8.28 4.92
C GLU A 354 39.34 7.56 4.46
N VAL A 355 40.28 8.29 3.84
CA VAL A 355 41.75 8.17 3.95
C VAL A 355 42.35 9.29 3.07
N ALA A 356 42.16 10.55 3.43
CA ALA A 356 42.90 11.65 2.82
C ALA A 356 43.06 12.84 3.77
N ASP A 357 43.26 12.57 5.07
CA ASP A 357 43.77 13.61 5.98
C ASP A 357 44.61 13.01 7.10
N MET A 358 45.62 12.21 6.75
CA MET A 358 46.80 11.98 7.58
C MET A 358 47.96 11.44 6.74
N GLY A 359 48.95 12.30 6.48
CA GLY A 359 50.34 11.89 6.29
C GLY A 359 51.00 12.23 4.95
N ARG A 360 51.83 13.30 4.99
CA ARG A 360 53.07 13.54 4.20
C ARG A 360 52.86 13.75 2.69
N GLY A 361 53.37 14.78 2.01
CA GLY A 361 54.61 15.53 2.17
C GLY A 361 55.29 15.56 0.79
N ALA A 362 55.62 16.77 0.32
CA ALA A 362 56.48 17.11 -0.83
C ALA A 362 55.96 16.92 -2.29
N ARG A 363 56.03 18.05 -3.02
CA ARG A 363 55.96 18.30 -4.49
C ARG A 363 57.12 17.59 -5.25
N PRO A 364 57.21 17.55 -6.62
CA PRO A 364 56.68 18.54 -7.58
C PRO A 364 56.14 18.07 -8.96
N LEU A 365 55.37 19.00 -9.56
CA LEU A 365 55.17 19.31 -10.99
C LEU A 365 55.33 18.21 -12.04
N GLU A 366 54.22 17.89 -12.74
CA GLU A 366 54.25 17.65 -14.18
C GLU A 366 52.91 18.09 -14.81
N THR A 367 53.04 18.86 -15.88
CA THR A 367 52.00 19.51 -16.68
C THR A 367 51.41 18.54 -17.70
N ASP A 368 50.08 18.50 -17.84
CA ASP A 368 49.43 17.83 -18.98
C ASP A 368 48.34 18.74 -19.61
N PRO A 369 48.16 18.73 -20.95
CA PRO A 369 47.61 19.83 -21.72
C PRO A 369 46.09 19.90 -21.67
N SER A 370 45.59 21.13 -21.62
CA SER A 370 44.16 21.45 -21.70
C SER A 370 43.54 21.05 -23.04
N ARG A 371 42.65 20.05 -23.06
CA ARG A 371 41.69 19.84 -24.16
C ARG A 371 40.58 20.90 -24.07
N GLN A 372 40.69 21.92 -24.91
CA GLN A 372 39.65 22.95 -25.10
C GLN A 372 38.48 22.37 -25.90
N ARG A 373 37.24 22.54 -25.39
CA ARG A 373 36.01 22.31 -26.16
C ARG A 373 35.80 23.45 -27.18
N PRO A 374 35.29 23.16 -28.39
CA PRO A 374 35.05 24.17 -29.41
C PRO A 374 33.92 25.12 -28.98
N ARG A 375 34.11 26.43 -29.22
CA ARG A 375 33.11 27.48 -28.94
C ARG A 375 32.28 27.79 -30.19
N ASN A 376 31.01 28.06 -29.97
CA ASN A 376 30.09 28.47 -31.04
C ASN A 376 30.43 29.91 -31.53
N PRO A 377 30.24 30.22 -32.84
CA PRO A 377 30.51 31.55 -33.38
C PRO A 377 29.69 32.64 -32.68
N GLY A 378 30.33 33.77 -32.33
CA GLY A 378 29.66 34.97 -31.80
C GLY A 378 29.82 35.23 -30.29
N GLN A 379 30.43 34.35 -29.51
CA GLN A 379 30.65 34.60 -28.07
C GLN A 379 31.99 35.29 -27.79
N ARG A 380 31.96 36.55 -27.30
CA ARG A 380 33.14 37.24 -26.76
C ARG A 380 33.63 36.59 -25.46
N ARG A 381 34.95 36.64 -25.22
CA ARG A 381 35.56 36.15 -23.98
C ARG A 381 35.04 36.99 -22.80
N PRO A 382 34.76 36.39 -21.63
CA PRO A 382 34.48 37.16 -20.43
C PRO A 382 35.78 37.86 -20.01
N VAL A 383 35.89 39.13 -20.37
CA VAL A 383 36.92 40.05 -19.90
C VAL A 383 36.19 41.21 -19.26
N ARG A 384 36.72 41.70 -18.14
CA ARG A 384 36.13 42.83 -17.40
C ARG A 384 36.39 44.10 -18.18
N ASP A 385 35.35 44.81 -18.63
CA ASP A 385 35.51 46.08 -19.33
C ASP A 385 35.99 47.17 -18.34
N PRO A 386 36.96 48.01 -18.72
CA PRO A 386 37.45 49.07 -17.85
C PRO A 386 36.41 50.19 -17.73
N VAL A 387 36.08 50.59 -16.51
CA VAL A 387 35.15 51.69 -16.19
C VAL A 387 35.88 52.74 -15.35
N GLY A 388 35.82 54.01 -15.77
CA GLY A 388 36.23 55.18 -14.98
C GLY A 388 37.53 55.85 -15.43
N ILE A 389 37.44 57.15 -15.76
CA ILE A 389 38.56 58.06 -16.00
C ILE A 389 38.89 58.76 -14.67
N PRO A 390 40.16 58.80 -14.24
CA PRO A 390 40.64 59.84 -13.35
C PRO A 390 41.54 60.81 -14.12
N GLU A 391 41.00 62.00 -14.35
CA GLU A 391 41.70 63.29 -14.44
C GLU A 391 42.78 63.39 -13.31
N LEU A 392 43.95 64.02 -13.44
CA LEU A 392 44.24 65.38 -13.94
C LEU A 392 45.77 65.65 -13.81
N VAL A 393 46.22 66.72 -14.48
CA VAL A 393 47.31 67.68 -14.10
C VAL A 393 48.71 67.55 -14.76
N TYR A 394 48.91 68.44 -15.74
CA TYR A 394 50.04 69.35 -16.05
C TYR A 394 51.49 68.84 -16.14
N ALA A 395 52.13 69.14 -17.28
CA ALA A 395 53.53 69.56 -17.33
C ALA A 395 53.78 70.57 -18.46
N ASN A 396 54.52 71.62 -18.12
CA ASN A 396 54.97 72.73 -18.95
C ASN A 396 56.13 72.36 -19.89
N ALA A 397 56.41 73.31 -20.80
CA ALA A 397 57.66 73.57 -21.54
C ALA A 397 57.91 72.70 -22.78
N GLU A 398 58.42 73.21 -23.91
CA GLU A 398 58.88 74.53 -24.35
C GLU A 398 59.05 74.49 -25.89
N ARG A 399 59.26 75.67 -26.49
CA ARG A 399 59.37 75.96 -27.93
C ARG A 399 60.59 75.32 -28.62
N VAL A 400 60.44 75.03 -29.94
CA VAL A 400 61.13 75.74 -31.06
C VAL A 400 60.15 75.81 -32.23
#